data_AF-A0A1G2VY97-F1
#
_entry.id   AF-A0A1G2VY97-F1
#
_cell.length_a   1.000
_cell.length_b   1.000
_cell.length_c   1.000
_cell.angle_alpha   90.00
_cell.angle_beta   90.00
_cell.angle_gamma   90.00
#
_symmetry.space_group_name_H-M   'P 1'
#
loop_
_entity.id
_entity.type
_entity.pdbx_description
1 polymer ?
#
loop_
_entity_poly.entity_id
_entity_poly.type
_entity_poly.pdbx_seq_one_letter_code
_entity_poly.pdbx_strand_id
1 'polypeptide(L)'
;MSSSGSMIKTFRNGESLPVKDVPEVGLESFLQEIVDLTGSGWRIVAYFGVPDREGVGLWCILAGNHAQLGALRSWAEDQLPSIAATCPEAHLFEREIAEQCGLPLDGHPWSKPVRYQHSLRRGHDAWGRTKLDEILPGCGDFYQIEGTETHEVAVGPVHAGIIEPGHFRFQCHGETVFHLEIALGYQHRGLEQALAGGPHPATMVQLETVAGDTTIGHATAYAMIREGLAASEPPPQAEAVRAIALELERLANHCGDLGALAGDVGYLPTMSFCGRIRGDFLNMTAVLCGSRFGRGLVRPGGTGFDCSPGQAADLLKRLEGLRRDYAGAVELLWNSPSVLARFENIGRVSRADALALGLVGPAARASGIERDVRHDHPFGLYRTSQASMPTQPGGDVMARALVRWRESLASM
;
A
#
# COMPACT_ATOMS: atom_id res chain seq x y z
N MET A 1 33.54 8.90 -22.07
CA MET A 1 33.06 9.91 -23.04
C MET A 1 31.83 9.29 -23.70
N SER A 2 30.58 9.66 -23.49
CA SER A 2 29.90 10.80 -22.85
C SER A 2 29.23 10.41 -21.53
N SER A 3 29.16 11.32 -20.57
CA SER A 3 28.18 11.27 -19.48
C SER A 3 26.79 11.44 -20.11
N SER A 4 26.03 10.35 -20.26
CA SER A 4 24.60 10.45 -20.53
C SER A 4 23.97 11.20 -19.37
N GLY A 5 23.32 12.32 -19.66
CA GLY A 5 22.46 12.96 -18.68
C GLY A 5 21.40 11.95 -18.26
N SER A 6 21.19 11.81 -16.95
CA SER A 6 20.12 10.96 -16.40
C SER A 6 18.79 11.33 -17.06
N MET A 7 18.05 10.33 -17.57
CA MET A 7 16.80 10.53 -18.32
C MET A 7 15.59 10.79 -17.40
N ILE A 8 15.84 11.07 -16.13
CA ILE A 8 14.82 11.39 -15.13
C ILE A 8 14.95 12.84 -14.65
N LYS A 9 13.82 13.45 -14.33
CA LYS A 9 13.76 14.69 -13.55
C LYS A 9 13.64 14.34 -12.07
N THR A 10 14.58 14.83 -11.25
CA THR A 10 14.56 14.56 -9.81
C THR A 10 13.84 15.63 -9.00
N PHE A 11 13.23 15.22 -7.89
CA PHE A 11 12.52 16.06 -6.92
C PHE A 11 12.47 15.37 -5.55
N ARG A 12 11.93 16.03 -4.52
CA ARG A 12 11.78 15.46 -3.17
C ARG A 12 10.31 15.22 -2.82
N ASN A 13 10.08 14.37 -1.82
CA ASN A 13 8.74 14.13 -1.30
C ASN A 13 8.09 15.42 -0.77
N GLY A 14 6.85 15.68 -1.17
CA GLY A 14 6.13 16.91 -0.87
C GLY A 14 6.40 18.08 -1.83
N GLU A 15 7.32 17.95 -2.78
CA GLU A 15 7.53 18.93 -3.85
C GLU A 15 6.62 18.64 -5.05
N SER A 16 6.42 19.66 -5.90
CA SER A 16 5.76 19.52 -7.19
C SER A 16 6.72 19.82 -8.35
N LEU A 17 6.48 19.17 -9.49
CA LEU A 17 7.22 19.37 -10.72
C LEU A 17 6.28 19.85 -11.84
N PRO A 18 6.65 20.90 -12.60
CA PRO A 18 5.94 21.22 -13.83
C PRO A 18 6.02 20.05 -14.82
N VAL A 19 4.88 19.64 -15.38
CA VAL A 19 4.80 18.54 -16.37
C VAL A 19 5.77 18.70 -17.53
N LYS A 20 5.93 19.94 -18.03
CA LYS A 20 6.85 20.29 -19.12
C LYS A 20 8.33 20.03 -18.79
N ASP A 21 8.68 19.96 -17.50
CA ASP A 21 10.05 19.72 -17.04
C ASP A 21 10.33 18.22 -16.84
N VAL A 22 9.31 17.37 -16.96
CA VAL A 22 9.46 15.91 -16.92
C VAL A 22 9.83 15.42 -18.33
N PRO A 23 11.00 14.76 -18.48
CA PRO A 23 11.51 14.35 -19.78
C PRO A 23 10.58 13.32 -20.43
N GLU A 24 10.20 13.60 -21.66
CA GLU A 24 9.50 12.65 -22.54
C GLU A 24 10.53 11.95 -23.40
N VAL A 25 10.65 10.63 -23.24
CA VAL A 25 11.62 9.81 -23.97
C VAL A 25 10.89 8.73 -24.76
N GLY A 26 11.55 8.18 -25.79
CA GLY A 26 10.98 7.09 -26.59
C GLY A 26 10.67 5.86 -25.75
N LEU A 27 9.64 5.09 -26.13
CA LEU A 27 9.12 3.97 -25.34
C LEU A 27 10.20 2.93 -24.95
N GLU A 28 11.06 2.55 -25.90
CA GLU A 28 12.16 1.61 -25.63
C GLU A 28 13.14 2.17 -24.58
N SER A 29 13.55 3.43 -24.74
CA SER A 29 14.43 4.10 -23.77
C SER A 29 13.78 4.28 -22.40
N PHE A 30 12.47 4.55 -22.36
CA PHE A 30 11.70 4.65 -21.12
C PHE A 30 11.71 3.33 -20.34
N LEU A 31 11.40 2.21 -21.02
CA LEU A 31 11.37 0.90 -20.40
C LEU A 31 12.76 0.46 -19.96
N GLN A 32 13.79 0.69 -20.79
CA GLN A 32 15.18 0.38 -20.44
C GLN A 32 15.67 1.19 -19.23
N GLU A 33 15.36 2.49 -19.16
CA GLU A 33 15.75 3.34 -18.02
C GLU A 33 15.11 2.84 -16.72
N ILE A 34 13.84 2.40 -16.74
CA ILE A 34 13.20 1.82 -15.55
C ILE A 34 13.96 0.56 -15.10
N VAL A 35 14.31 -0.34 -16.03
CA VAL A 35 15.08 -1.55 -15.73
C VAL A 35 16.47 -1.20 -15.17
N ASP A 36 17.17 -0.24 -15.77
CA ASP A 36 18.52 0.17 -15.36
C ASP A 36 18.51 0.86 -13.98
N LEU A 37 17.53 1.72 -13.72
CA LEU A 37 17.37 2.39 -12.43
C LEU A 37 17.02 1.39 -11.32
N THR A 38 16.09 0.49 -11.57
CA THR A 38 15.71 -0.53 -10.58
C THR A 38 16.85 -1.52 -10.32
N GLY A 39 17.62 -1.88 -11.37
CA GLY A 39 18.85 -2.66 -11.25
C GLY A 39 19.98 -1.95 -10.47
N SER A 40 19.95 -0.63 -10.37
CA SER A 40 20.91 0.19 -9.60
C SER A 40 20.40 0.63 -8.23
N GLY A 41 19.28 0.07 -7.76
CA GLY A 41 18.77 0.26 -6.40
C GLY A 41 17.67 1.33 -6.26
N TRP A 42 17.20 1.91 -7.36
CA TRP A 42 15.92 2.63 -7.36
C TRP A 42 14.75 1.65 -7.27
N ARG A 43 13.56 2.15 -7.00
CA ARG A 43 12.33 1.34 -6.94
C ARG A 43 11.17 2.09 -7.56
N ILE A 44 10.30 1.40 -8.28
CA ILE A 44 9.04 1.96 -8.77
C ILE A 44 8.14 2.30 -7.57
N VAL A 45 7.67 3.54 -7.48
CA VAL A 45 6.66 3.96 -6.49
C VAL A 45 5.30 4.21 -7.11
N ALA A 46 5.27 4.57 -8.40
CA ALA A 46 4.07 4.64 -9.21
C ALA A 46 4.46 4.44 -10.67
N TYR A 47 3.73 3.59 -11.38
CA TYR A 47 3.81 3.47 -12.83
C TYR A 47 2.40 3.37 -13.39
N PHE A 48 1.99 4.37 -14.17
CA PHE A 48 0.58 4.53 -14.56
C PHE A 48 0.46 5.15 -15.95
N GLY A 49 -0.70 4.92 -16.56
CA GLY A 49 -1.08 5.44 -17.86
C GLY A 49 -2.10 6.56 -17.71
N VAL A 50 -1.99 7.57 -18.56
CA VAL A 50 -2.97 8.65 -18.71
C VAL A 50 -3.57 8.52 -20.11
N PRO A 51 -4.81 8.02 -20.24
CA PRO A 51 -5.46 7.87 -21.53
C PRO A 51 -5.61 9.20 -22.25
N ASP A 52 -5.28 9.22 -23.53
CA ASP A 52 -5.59 10.32 -24.46
C ASP A 52 -6.28 9.77 -25.72
N ARG A 53 -6.70 10.64 -26.63
CA ARG A 53 -7.43 10.27 -27.85
C ARG A 53 -6.59 9.41 -28.80
N GLU A 54 -5.30 9.71 -28.92
CA GLU A 54 -4.41 9.07 -29.90
C GLU A 54 -3.54 7.95 -29.28
N GLY A 55 -3.50 7.84 -27.96
CA GLY A 55 -2.63 6.87 -27.27
C GLY A 55 -2.76 6.96 -25.75
N VAL A 56 -1.69 6.56 -25.07
CA VAL A 56 -1.59 6.55 -23.61
C VAL A 56 -0.26 7.20 -23.23
N GLY A 57 -0.33 8.29 -22.46
CA GLY A 57 0.84 8.87 -21.82
C GLY A 57 1.28 8.01 -20.65
N LEU A 58 2.49 7.48 -20.69
CA LEU A 58 3.05 6.64 -19.63
C LEU A 58 3.88 7.49 -18.66
N TRP A 59 3.72 7.24 -17.37
CA TRP A 59 4.41 7.96 -16.30
C TRP A 59 5.00 6.97 -15.32
N CYS A 60 6.30 7.09 -15.04
CA CYS A 60 6.94 6.32 -13.98
C CYS A 60 7.58 7.27 -12.97
N ILE A 61 7.30 7.04 -11.70
CA ILE A 61 7.92 7.69 -10.56
C ILE A 61 8.71 6.63 -9.82
N LEU A 62 10.00 6.91 -9.61
CA LEU A 62 10.91 6.03 -8.88
C LEU A 62 11.43 6.72 -7.62
N ALA A 63 11.68 5.94 -6.58
CA ALA A 63 12.38 6.39 -5.39
C ALA A 63 13.82 5.87 -5.40
N GLY A 64 14.76 6.78 -5.21
CA GLY A 64 16.19 6.50 -5.11
C GLY A 64 16.73 6.79 -3.72
N ASN A 65 18.06 6.78 -3.61
CA ASN A 65 18.75 7.08 -2.37
C ASN A 65 18.63 8.58 -1.98
N HIS A 66 18.96 8.90 -0.73
CA HIS A 66 19.05 10.28 -0.24
C HIS A 66 17.78 11.11 -0.42
N ALA A 67 16.62 10.49 -0.18
CA ALA A 67 15.30 11.11 -0.31
C ALA A 67 14.94 11.64 -1.71
N GLN A 68 15.62 11.16 -2.76
CA GLN A 68 15.35 11.55 -4.14
C GLN A 68 14.20 10.73 -4.74
N LEU A 69 13.30 11.43 -5.40
CA LEU A 69 12.34 10.88 -6.33
C LEU A 69 12.77 11.24 -7.76
N GLY A 70 12.47 10.37 -8.71
CA GLY A 70 12.74 10.54 -10.13
C GLY A 70 11.47 10.37 -10.93
N ALA A 71 11.24 11.23 -11.91
CA ALA A 71 10.11 11.16 -12.83
C ALA A 71 10.59 11.11 -14.28
N LEU A 72 9.98 10.23 -15.07
CA LEU A 72 10.10 10.19 -16.51
C LEU A 72 8.74 9.85 -17.13
N ARG A 73 8.55 10.26 -18.39
CA ARG A 73 7.33 9.97 -19.14
C ARG A 73 7.63 9.48 -20.55
N SER A 74 6.67 8.78 -21.12
CA SER A 74 6.72 8.29 -22.49
C SER A 74 5.31 8.19 -23.07
N TRP A 75 5.19 7.59 -24.24
CA TRP A 75 3.96 7.44 -24.98
C TRP A 75 3.86 6.05 -25.59
N ALA A 76 2.66 5.46 -25.56
CA ALA A 76 2.34 4.21 -26.23
C ALA A 76 0.99 4.31 -26.94
N GLU A 77 0.92 3.85 -28.18
CA GLU A 77 -0.30 3.95 -29.01
C GLU A 77 -1.12 2.65 -28.97
N ASP A 78 -0.49 1.55 -29.39
CA ASP A 78 -1.15 0.29 -29.67
C ASP A 78 -0.93 -0.79 -28.60
N GLN A 79 0.29 -0.91 -28.08
CA GLN A 79 0.66 -1.93 -27.12
C GLN A 79 1.75 -1.44 -26.17
N LEU A 80 1.88 -2.11 -25.02
CA LEU A 80 2.96 -1.90 -24.06
C LEU A 80 3.84 -3.15 -23.96
N PRO A 81 5.10 -3.11 -24.44
CA PRO A 81 6.08 -4.13 -24.12
C PRO A 81 6.27 -4.21 -22.60
N SER A 82 6.05 -5.39 -22.03
CA SER A 82 6.12 -5.59 -20.59
C SER A 82 7.56 -5.80 -20.14
N ILE A 83 7.97 -5.10 -19.09
CA ILE A 83 9.24 -5.34 -18.38
C ILE A 83 9.06 -6.24 -17.15
N ALA A 84 7.85 -6.69 -16.81
CA ALA A 84 7.59 -7.49 -15.60
C ALA A 84 8.45 -8.76 -15.44
N ALA A 85 8.92 -9.37 -16.54
CA ALA A 85 9.80 -10.54 -16.48
C ALA A 85 11.22 -10.21 -15.98
N THR A 86 11.73 -9.00 -16.27
CA THR A 86 13.05 -8.53 -15.85
C THR A 86 12.98 -7.59 -14.63
N CYS A 87 11.85 -6.92 -14.44
CA CYS A 87 11.55 -6.00 -13.34
C CYS A 87 10.20 -6.40 -12.69
N PRO A 88 10.18 -7.42 -11.81
CA PRO A 88 8.93 -7.97 -11.27
C PRO A 88 8.07 -6.97 -10.48
N GLU A 89 8.67 -5.92 -9.91
CA GLU A 89 7.91 -4.85 -9.24
C GLU A 89 7.00 -4.05 -10.20
N ALA A 90 7.22 -4.10 -11.51
CA ALA A 90 6.36 -3.47 -12.52
C ALA A 90 5.04 -4.24 -12.77
N HIS A 91 4.96 -5.52 -12.40
CA HIS A 91 3.87 -6.44 -12.80
C HIS A 91 2.46 -5.92 -12.51
N LEU A 92 2.19 -5.43 -11.29
CA LEU A 92 0.83 -4.94 -10.96
C LEU A 92 0.53 -3.62 -11.68
N PHE A 93 1.52 -2.77 -11.85
CA PHE A 93 1.39 -1.49 -12.54
C PHE A 93 1.07 -1.69 -14.03
N GLU A 94 1.80 -2.57 -14.72
CA GLU A 94 1.55 -2.85 -16.14
C GLU A 94 0.15 -3.44 -16.38
N ARG A 95 -0.28 -4.39 -15.53
CA ARG A 95 -1.65 -4.93 -15.58
C ARG A 95 -2.71 -3.87 -15.33
N GLU A 96 -2.45 -2.93 -14.43
CA GLU A 96 -3.33 -1.80 -14.19
C GLU A 96 -3.38 -0.82 -15.37
N ILE A 97 -2.24 -0.52 -15.99
CA ILE A 97 -2.17 0.30 -17.21
C ILE A 97 -2.99 -0.35 -18.32
N ALA A 98 -2.82 -1.65 -18.53
CA ALA A 98 -3.59 -2.40 -19.51
C ALA A 98 -5.09 -2.34 -19.23
N GLU A 99 -5.48 -2.52 -17.98
CA GLU A 99 -6.88 -2.48 -17.55
C GLU A 99 -7.51 -1.10 -17.67
N GLN A 100 -6.86 -0.06 -17.15
CA GLN A 100 -7.41 1.29 -17.13
C GLN A 100 -7.33 1.99 -18.49
N CYS A 101 -6.30 1.70 -19.29
CA CYS A 101 -6.05 2.42 -20.55
C CYS A 101 -6.42 1.61 -21.79
N GLY A 102 -6.78 0.33 -21.63
CA GLY A 102 -7.09 -0.56 -22.75
C GLY A 102 -5.89 -0.80 -23.65
N LEU A 103 -4.69 -0.84 -23.07
CA LEU A 103 -3.41 -1.01 -23.76
C LEU A 103 -2.92 -2.46 -23.61
N PRO A 104 -3.01 -3.31 -24.64
CA PRO A 104 -2.52 -4.68 -24.60
C PRO A 104 -1.05 -4.78 -24.16
N LEU A 105 -0.74 -5.81 -23.37
CA LEU A 105 0.62 -6.09 -22.92
C LEU A 105 1.29 -7.13 -23.82
N ASP A 106 2.51 -6.84 -24.26
CA ASP A 106 3.35 -7.77 -25.01
C ASP A 106 4.39 -8.43 -24.08
N GLY A 107 4.36 -9.75 -23.96
CA GLY A 107 5.31 -10.51 -23.14
C GLY A 107 5.06 -10.54 -21.62
N HIS A 108 3.92 -10.05 -21.12
CA HIS A 108 3.65 -10.02 -19.69
C HIS A 108 3.37 -11.43 -19.11
N PRO A 109 4.03 -11.85 -18.00
CA PRO A 109 3.95 -13.21 -17.47
C PRO A 109 2.57 -13.56 -16.89
N TRP A 110 1.75 -12.55 -16.55
CA TRP A 110 0.41 -12.74 -15.99
C TRP A 110 -0.60 -11.71 -16.49
N SER A 111 -0.96 -11.78 -17.78
CA SER A 111 -1.84 -10.79 -18.43
C SER A 111 -3.32 -10.97 -18.04
N LYS A 112 -3.66 -10.66 -16.79
CA LYS A 112 -5.05 -10.69 -16.27
C LYS A 112 -5.45 -9.34 -15.66
N PRO A 113 -6.73 -8.96 -15.72
CA PRO A 113 -7.26 -7.77 -15.06
C PRO A 113 -6.89 -7.71 -13.57
N VAL A 114 -6.79 -6.51 -12.99
CA VAL A 114 -6.48 -6.32 -11.56
C VAL A 114 -7.78 -6.12 -10.77
N ARG A 115 -8.69 -5.29 -11.28
CA ARG A 115 -9.91 -4.85 -10.59
C ARG A 115 -11.19 -5.29 -11.31
N TYR A 116 -11.08 -5.85 -12.51
CA TYR A 116 -12.18 -6.26 -13.37
C TYR A 116 -13.08 -5.06 -13.75
N GLN A 117 -12.47 -3.99 -14.27
CA GLN A 117 -13.19 -2.80 -14.76
C GLN A 117 -13.06 -2.61 -16.28
N HIS A 118 -13.97 -1.81 -16.84
CA HIS A 118 -13.82 -1.32 -18.22
C HIS A 118 -12.72 -0.26 -18.31
N SER A 119 -12.03 -0.25 -19.46
CA SER A 119 -11.06 0.78 -19.81
C SER A 119 -11.68 2.18 -19.80
N LEU A 120 -10.91 3.14 -19.30
CA LEU A 120 -11.19 4.57 -19.33
C LEU A 120 -10.98 5.15 -20.73
N ARG A 121 -10.14 4.51 -21.57
CA ARG A 121 -9.94 4.87 -22.97
C ARG A 121 -11.08 4.33 -23.81
N ARG A 122 -11.96 5.22 -24.29
CA ARG A 122 -13.15 4.82 -25.05
C ARG A 122 -12.78 3.99 -26.27
N GLY A 123 -13.44 2.85 -26.43
CA GLY A 123 -13.29 1.98 -27.60
C GLY A 123 -12.05 1.08 -27.59
N HIS A 124 -11.27 1.09 -26.49
CA HIS A 124 -10.07 0.28 -26.36
C HIS A 124 -10.22 -0.66 -25.15
N ASP A 125 -9.78 -1.91 -25.29
CA ASP A 125 -9.75 -2.90 -24.23
C ASP A 125 -8.56 -3.84 -24.44
N ALA A 126 -7.75 -4.04 -23.40
CA ALA A 126 -6.51 -4.81 -23.50
C ALA A 126 -6.74 -6.32 -23.75
N TRP A 127 -7.96 -6.82 -23.52
CA TRP A 127 -8.35 -8.22 -23.71
C TRP A 127 -9.42 -8.39 -24.79
N GLY A 128 -9.63 -7.38 -25.64
CA GLY A 128 -10.56 -7.45 -26.77
C GLY A 128 -12.04 -7.52 -26.39
N ARG A 129 -12.39 -7.13 -25.16
CA ARG A 129 -13.78 -7.11 -24.68
C ARG A 129 -14.54 -5.92 -25.28
N THR A 130 -15.82 -6.12 -25.55
CA THR A 130 -16.76 -5.10 -26.00
C THR A 130 -17.41 -4.38 -24.81
N LYS A 131 -18.09 -3.26 -25.07
CA LYS A 131 -18.86 -2.55 -24.04
C LYS A 131 -20.09 -3.32 -23.53
N LEU A 132 -20.51 -4.36 -24.25
CA LEU A 132 -21.66 -5.18 -23.87
C LEU A 132 -21.25 -6.35 -22.98
N ASP A 133 -19.96 -6.67 -22.93
CA ASP A 133 -19.45 -7.76 -22.11
C ASP A 133 -19.49 -7.37 -20.64
N GLU A 134 -20.10 -8.22 -19.83
CA GLU A 134 -20.11 -8.06 -18.39
C GLU A 134 -18.72 -8.41 -17.83
N ILE A 135 -18.12 -7.50 -17.06
CA ILE A 135 -16.83 -7.72 -16.42
C ILE A 135 -17.06 -7.98 -14.93
N LEU A 136 -17.18 -9.26 -14.58
CA LEU A 136 -17.38 -9.68 -13.20
C LEU A 136 -16.04 -10.04 -12.54
N PRO A 137 -15.76 -9.51 -11.32
CA PRO A 137 -14.61 -9.95 -10.54
C PRO A 137 -14.62 -11.46 -10.31
N GLY A 138 -13.46 -12.09 -10.55
CA GLY A 138 -13.30 -13.53 -10.36
C GLY A 138 -14.01 -14.41 -11.39
N CYS A 139 -14.53 -13.85 -12.48
CA CYS A 139 -15.04 -14.59 -13.63
C CYS A 139 -14.02 -14.55 -14.78
N GLY A 140 -13.45 -15.72 -15.12
CA GLY A 140 -12.45 -15.87 -16.17
C GLY A 140 -11.65 -17.16 -16.00
N ASP A 141 -10.65 -17.36 -16.86
CA ASP A 141 -9.78 -18.53 -16.78
C ASP A 141 -8.81 -18.40 -15.60
N PHE A 142 -8.80 -19.38 -14.72
CA PHE A 142 -7.85 -19.50 -13.63
C PHE A 142 -6.75 -20.51 -13.96
N TYR A 143 -5.59 -20.34 -13.35
CA TYR A 143 -4.48 -21.28 -13.49
C TYR A 143 -4.89 -22.68 -13.04
N GLN A 144 -4.61 -23.68 -13.88
CA GLN A 144 -4.94 -25.09 -13.65
C GLN A 144 -3.66 -25.93 -13.62
N ILE A 145 -3.65 -26.94 -12.75
CA ILE A 145 -2.59 -27.97 -12.73
C ILE A 145 -3.22 -29.31 -13.11
N GLU A 146 -2.77 -29.89 -14.22
CA GLU A 146 -3.20 -31.23 -14.63
C GLU A 146 -2.43 -32.31 -13.85
N GLY A 147 -3.16 -33.30 -13.35
CA GLY A 147 -2.61 -34.45 -12.63
C GLY A 147 -3.72 -35.38 -12.15
N THR A 148 -3.41 -36.67 -11.95
CA THR A 148 -4.43 -37.67 -11.55
C THR A 148 -4.99 -37.44 -10.15
N GLU A 149 -4.25 -36.74 -9.29
CA GLU A 149 -4.59 -36.49 -7.88
C GLU A 149 -4.55 -34.99 -7.54
N THR A 150 -4.63 -34.12 -8.55
CA THR A 150 -4.78 -32.68 -8.35
C THR A 150 -6.26 -32.32 -8.24
N HIS A 151 -6.57 -31.33 -7.42
CA HIS A 151 -7.93 -30.82 -7.30
C HIS A 151 -7.92 -29.31 -7.04
N GLU A 152 -9.00 -28.66 -7.47
CA GLU A 152 -9.22 -27.23 -7.20
C GLU A 152 -10.08 -27.06 -5.95
N VAL A 153 -9.68 -26.14 -5.07
CA VAL A 153 -10.53 -25.63 -3.99
C VAL A 153 -10.83 -24.16 -4.26
N ALA A 154 -12.12 -23.85 -4.27
CA ALA A 154 -12.64 -22.51 -4.47
C ALA A 154 -13.08 -21.91 -3.14
N VAL A 155 -12.58 -20.73 -2.80
CA VAL A 155 -13.13 -19.93 -1.70
C VAL A 155 -13.60 -18.60 -2.26
N GLY A 156 -14.93 -18.43 -2.28
CA GLY A 156 -15.59 -17.28 -2.86
C GLY A 156 -15.58 -16.03 -1.97
N PRO A 157 -16.14 -14.92 -2.46
CA PRO A 157 -16.05 -13.60 -1.81
C PRO A 157 -16.82 -13.48 -0.49
N VAL A 158 -17.66 -14.46 -0.16
CA VAL A 158 -18.41 -14.53 1.10
C VAL A 158 -17.91 -15.73 1.90
N HIS A 159 -16.89 -15.51 2.74
CA HIS A 159 -16.36 -16.54 3.63
C HIS A 159 -15.90 -15.94 4.95
N ALA A 160 -16.16 -16.65 6.07
CA ALA A 160 -15.93 -16.14 7.42
C ALA A 160 -14.45 -15.86 7.75
N GLY A 161 -13.51 -16.47 7.03
CA GLY A 161 -12.06 -16.30 7.21
C GLY A 161 -11.39 -15.30 6.26
N ILE A 162 -12.16 -14.62 5.40
CA ILE A 162 -11.62 -13.67 4.40
C ILE A 162 -11.99 -12.25 4.82
N ILE A 163 -10.99 -11.42 5.10
CA ILE A 163 -11.19 -10.04 5.58
C ILE A 163 -11.48 -9.05 4.44
N GLU A 164 -10.86 -9.23 3.27
CA GLU A 164 -11.13 -8.46 2.04
C GLU A 164 -11.92 -9.32 1.04
N PRO A 165 -13.10 -8.90 0.56
CA PRO A 165 -13.87 -9.66 -0.41
C PRO A 165 -13.05 -10.00 -1.66
N GLY A 166 -12.84 -11.30 -1.88
CA GLY A 166 -11.98 -11.81 -2.93
C GLY A 166 -12.33 -13.24 -3.27
N HIS A 167 -11.95 -13.65 -4.46
CA HIS A 167 -12.06 -15.03 -4.90
C HIS A 167 -10.68 -15.68 -4.91
N PHE A 168 -10.54 -16.80 -4.20
CA PHE A 168 -9.28 -17.52 -4.01
C PHE A 168 -9.40 -18.90 -4.65
N ARG A 169 -8.51 -19.20 -5.61
CA ARG A 169 -8.46 -20.50 -6.31
C ARG A 169 -7.18 -21.21 -5.94
N PHE A 170 -7.34 -22.32 -5.22
CA PHE A 170 -6.23 -23.15 -4.79
C PHE A 170 -6.12 -24.35 -5.72
N GLN A 171 -4.94 -24.58 -6.28
CA GLN A 171 -4.59 -25.81 -6.97
C GLN A 171 -3.80 -26.69 -6.00
N CYS A 172 -4.39 -27.83 -5.63
CA CYS A 172 -3.94 -28.65 -4.51
C CYS A 172 -3.61 -30.09 -4.92
N HIS A 173 -2.77 -30.73 -4.12
CA HIS A 173 -2.58 -32.18 -4.10
C HIS A 173 -2.60 -32.67 -2.64
N GLY A 174 -3.66 -33.39 -2.28
CA GLY A 174 -3.99 -33.61 -0.88
C GLY A 174 -4.10 -32.28 -0.12
N GLU A 175 -3.30 -32.13 0.94
CA GLU A 175 -3.26 -30.90 1.76
C GLU A 175 -2.24 -29.87 1.27
N THR A 176 -1.45 -30.19 0.23
CA THR A 176 -0.40 -29.29 -0.28
C THR A 176 -0.99 -28.35 -1.32
N VAL A 177 -0.86 -27.04 -1.07
CA VAL A 177 -1.21 -25.99 -2.04
C VAL A 177 -0.01 -25.74 -2.95
N PHE A 178 -0.17 -26.01 -4.25
CA PHE A 178 0.85 -25.72 -5.26
C PHE A 178 0.74 -24.31 -5.83
N HIS A 179 -0.49 -23.82 -6.00
CA HIS A 179 -0.73 -22.49 -6.53
C HIS A 179 -1.98 -21.88 -5.87
N LEU A 180 -1.90 -20.59 -5.55
CA LEU A 180 -3.02 -19.78 -5.12
C LEU A 180 -3.15 -18.60 -6.10
N GLU A 181 -4.22 -18.60 -6.87
CA GLU A 181 -4.62 -17.43 -7.65
C GLU A 181 -5.67 -16.62 -6.88
N ILE A 182 -5.41 -15.32 -6.72
CA ILE A 182 -6.30 -14.39 -5.99
C ILE A 182 -6.89 -13.41 -6.99
N ALA A 183 -8.22 -13.43 -7.12
CA ALA A 183 -8.99 -12.46 -7.86
C ALA A 183 -9.70 -11.50 -6.89
N LEU A 184 -9.27 -10.24 -6.89
CA LEU A 184 -9.87 -9.16 -6.10
C LEU A 184 -10.81 -8.32 -7.00
N GLY A 185 -11.17 -7.11 -6.56
CA GLY A 185 -11.99 -6.16 -7.34
C GLY A 185 -13.43 -6.02 -6.85
N TYR A 186 -13.89 -6.87 -5.94
CA TYR A 186 -15.25 -6.82 -5.37
C TYR A 186 -15.55 -5.53 -4.57
N GLN A 187 -14.52 -4.87 -4.03
CA GLN A 187 -14.61 -3.56 -3.34
C GLN A 187 -14.17 -2.38 -4.23
N HIS A 188 -14.01 -2.58 -5.54
CA HIS A 188 -13.65 -1.47 -6.44
C HIS A 188 -14.79 -0.46 -6.53
N ARG A 189 -14.51 0.77 -6.09
CA ARG A 189 -15.49 1.87 -6.00
C ARG A 189 -15.27 2.99 -7.01
N GLY A 190 -14.31 2.83 -7.93
CA GLY A 190 -13.99 3.87 -8.93
C GLY A 190 -13.46 5.18 -8.32
N LEU A 191 -12.75 5.11 -7.19
CA LEU A 191 -12.31 6.29 -6.44
C LEU A 191 -11.45 7.25 -7.29
N GLU A 192 -10.45 6.72 -8.02
CA GLU A 192 -9.57 7.54 -8.86
C GLU A 192 -10.35 8.32 -9.92
N GLN A 193 -11.33 7.67 -10.56
CA GLN A 193 -12.22 8.31 -11.53
C GLN A 193 -13.08 9.40 -10.88
N ALA A 194 -13.58 9.15 -9.67
CA ALA A 194 -14.38 10.12 -8.92
C ALA A 194 -13.56 11.34 -8.45
N LEU A 195 -12.23 11.22 -8.34
CA LEU A 195 -11.32 12.30 -7.99
C LEU A 195 -10.85 13.12 -9.20
N ALA A 196 -11.00 12.59 -10.43
CA ALA A 196 -10.56 13.25 -11.65
C ALA A 196 -11.22 14.64 -11.82
N GLY A 197 -10.42 15.62 -12.26
CA GLY A 197 -10.88 17.01 -12.42
C GLY A 197 -11.17 17.75 -11.10
N GLY A 198 -10.86 17.15 -9.94
CA GLY A 198 -11.05 17.78 -8.64
C GLY A 198 -10.08 18.94 -8.34
N PRO A 199 -10.13 19.49 -7.11
CA PRO A 199 -10.89 18.99 -5.97
C PRO A 199 -12.40 19.23 -6.12
N HIS A 200 -13.18 18.23 -5.73
CA HIS A 200 -14.64 18.30 -5.61
C HIS A 200 -15.03 18.50 -4.14
N PRO A 201 -16.26 18.97 -3.84
CA PRO A 201 -16.74 19.09 -2.46
C PRO A 201 -16.63 17.79 -1.65
N ALA A 202 -16.76 16.63 -2.31
CA ALA A 202 -16.68 15.32 -1.67
C ALA A 202 -15.24 14.76 -1.54
N THR A 203 -14.23 15.38 -2.16
CA THR A 203 -12.89 14.81 -2.30
C THR A 203 -12.26 14.41 -0.96
N MET A 204 -12.31 15.28 0.05
CA MET A 204 -11.74 14.94 1.37
C MET A 204 -12.44 13.76 2.03
N VAL A 205 -13.77 13.69 1.97
CA VAL A 205 -14.54 12.59 2.57
C VAL A 205 -14.26 11.26 1.85
N GLN A 206 -14.06 11.31 0.54
CA GLN A 206 -13.66 10.15 -0.26
C GLN A 206 -12.25 9.66 0.12
N LEU A 207 -11.29 10.58 0.30
CA LEU A 207 -9.92 10.23 0.69
C LEU A 207 -9.81 9.72 2.12
N GLU A 208 -10.63 10.24 3.03
CA GLU A 208 -10.76 9.73 4.39
C GLU A 208 -11.37 8.30 4.42
N THR A 209 -11.87 7.78 3.30
CA THR A 209 -12.52 6.47 3.21
C THR A 209 -11.95 5.58 2.10
N VAL A 210 -10.72 5.85 1.65
CA VAL A 210 -9.98 4.97 0.72
C VAL A 210 -9.81 3.59 1.34
N ALA A 211 -9.26 3.55 2.56
CA ALA A 211 -9.15 2.36 3.40
C ALA A 211 -9.94 2.58 4.71
N GLY A 212 -10.60 1.54 5.21
CA GLY A 212 -11.52 1.64 6.35
C GLY A 212 -10.85 1.94 7.70
N ASP A 213 -9.53 1.71 7.80
CA ASP A 213 -8.73 1.82 9.02
C ASP A 213 -7.51 2.75 8.88
N THR A 214 -7.33 3.38 7.71
CA THR A 214 -6.15 4.22 7.40
C THR A 214 -6.59 5.61 6.89
N THR A 215 -7.48 6.26 7.64
CA THR A 215 -8.06 7.56 7.29
C THR A 215 -7.02 8.69 7.33
N ILE A 216 -6.24 8.78 8.41
CA ILE A 216 -5.25 9.83 8.62
C ILE A 216 -4.12 9.71 7.60
N GLY A 217 -3.66 8.49 7.31
CA GLY A 217 -2.65 8.22 6.29
C GLY A 217 -3.04 8.75 4.91
N HIS A 218 -4.24 8.38 4.42
CA HIS A 218 -4.72 8.83 3.12
C HIS A 218 -5.03 10.34 3.07
N ALA A 219 -5.64 10.88 4.13
CA ALA A 219 -5.91 12.31 4.21
C ALA A 219 -4.61 13.15 4.27
N THR A 220 -3.57 12.65 4.93
CA THR A 220 -2.24 13.28 4.99
C THR A 220 -1.55 13.24 3.63
N ALA A 221 -1.55 12.09 2.95
CA ALA A 221 -0.97 11.98 1.61
C ALA A 221 -1.60 12.99 0.64
N TYR A 222 -2.93 13.15 0.67
CA TYR A 222 -3.60 14.14 -0.17
C TYR A 222 -3.33 15.59 0.27
N ALA A 223 -3.32 15.87 1.57
CA ALA A 223 -2.97 17.20 2.07
C ALA A 223 -1.57 17.61 1.59
N MET A 224 -0.60 16.70 1.63
CA MET A 224 0.75 16.91 1.12
C MET A 224 0.78 17.16 -0.39
N ILE A 225 -0.02 16.44 -1.19
CA ILE A 225 -0.15 16.71 -2.65
C ILE A 225 -0.62 18.15 -2.87
N ARG A 226 -1.67 18.58 -2.15
CA ARG A 226 -2.23 19.93 -2.26
C ARG A 226 -1.24 21.01 -1.82
N GLU A 227 -0.54 20.77 -0.73
CA GLU A 227 0.49 21.65 -0.16
C GLU A 227 1.68 21.82 -1.12
N GLY A 228 2.17 20.72 -1.69
CA GLY A 228 3.25 20.73 -2.68
C GLY A 228 2.88 21.43 -3.98
N LEU A 229 1.65 21.26 -4.46
CA LEU A 229 1.13 21.98 -5.64
C LEU A 229 0.92 23.48 -5.39
N ALA A 230 0.58 23.85 -4.15
CA ALA A 230 0.39 25.25 -3.75
C ALA A 230 1.69 25.93 -3.29
N ALA A 231 2.81 25.19 -3.21
CA ALA A 231 4.06 25.63 -2.58
C ALA A 231 3.83 26.24 -1.18
N SER A 232 2.98 25.60 -0.38
CA SER A 232 2.58 26.06 0.95
C SER A 232 2.97 25.05 2.03
N GLU A 233 3.45 25.53 3.17
CA GLU A 233 3.76 24.69 4.32
C GLU A 233 2.69 24.82 5.41
N PRO A 234 2.22 23.71 6.00
CA PRO A 234 1.33 23.76 7.15
C PRO A 234 2.07 24.30 8.39
N PRO A 235 1.37 24.92 9.35
CA PRO A 235 1.98 25.38 10.60
C PRO A 235 2.64 24.22 11.38
N PRO A 236 3.78 24.43 12.09
CA PRO A 236 4.46 23.38 12.84
C PRO A 236 3.57 22.64 13.85
N GLN A 237 2.64 23.36 14.48
CA GLN A 237 1.65 22.77 15.39
C GLN A 237 0.73 21.78 14.67
N ALA A 238 0.29 22.10 13.45
CA ALA A 238 -0.52 21.20 12.65
C ALA A 238 0.27 19.95 12.21
N GLU A 239 1.56 20.09 11.88
CA GLU A 239 2.42 18.94 11.60
C GLU A 239 2.58 18.02 12.82
N ALA A 240 2.68 18.59 14.02
CA ALA A 240 2.73 17.82 15.26
C ALA A 240 1.43 17.06 15.51
N VAL A 241 0.27 17.70 15.35
CA VAL A 241 -1.04 17.05 15.50
C VAL A 241 -1.25 15.94 14.46
N ARG A 242 -0.83 16.16 13.21
CA ARG A 242 -0.84 15.11 12.16
C ARG A 242 0.04 13.91 12.55
N ALA A 243 1.24 14.16 13.06
CA ALA A 243 2.15 13.09 13.47
C ALA A 243 1.56 12.27 14.63
N ILE A 244 0.99 12.93 15.65
CA ILE A 244 0.27 12.24 16.74
C ILE A 244 -0.87 11.39 16.18
N ALA A 245 -1.69 11.94 15.28
CA ALA A 245 -2.80 11.21 14.69
C ALA A 245 -2.35 10.01 13.84
N LEU A 246 -1.25 10.13 13.09
CA LEU A 246 -0.66 9.03 12.33
C LEU A 246 -0.16 7.90 13.23
N GLU A 247 0.48 8.23 14.35
CA GLU A 247 0.95 7.22 15.30
C GLU A 247 -0.20 6.57 16.10
N LEU A 248 -1.27 7.30 16.43
CA LEU A 248 -2.48 6.70 17.01
C LEU A 248 -3.20 5.76 16.03
N GLU A 249 -3.29 6.12 14.75
CA GLU A 249 -3.81 5.25 13.69
C GLU A 249 -2.95 3.99 13.53
N ARG A 250 -1.62 4.15 13.52
CA ARG A 250 -0.68 3.01 13.49
C ARG A 250 -0.85 2.08 14.69
N LEU A 251 -1.01 2.62 15.89
CA LEU A 251 -1.26 1.83 17.11
C LEU A 251 -2.56 1.04 17.01
N ALA A 252 -3.65 1.67 16.57
CA ALA A 252 -4.92 1.00 16.36
C ALA A 252 -4.84 -0.13 15.33
N ASN A 253 -4.11 0.09 14.23
CA ASN A 253 -3.94 -0.89 13.15
C ASN A 253 -3.05 -2.05 13.58
N HIS A 254 -1.87 -1.78 14.15
CA HIS A 254 -0.99 -2.85 14.62
C HIS A 254 -1.57 -3.67 15.77
N CYS A 255 -2.29 -3.03 16.71
CA CYS A 255 -3.01 -3.75 17.76
C CYS A 255 -4.10 -4.65 17.16
N GLY A 256 -4.86 -4.13 16.19
CA GLY A 256 -5.83 -4.90 15.43
C GLY A 256 -5.22 -6.09 14.71
N ASP A 257 -4.13 -5.86 13.96
CA ASP A 257 -3.41 -6.88 13.20
C ASP A 257 -2.89 -8.00 14.10
N LEU A 258 -2.29 -7.68 15.25
CA LEU A 258 -1.84 -8.72 16.20
C LEU A 258 -3.01 -9.52 16.78
N GLY A 259 -4.15 -8.87 17.04
CA GLY A 259 -5.37 -9.54 17.44
C GLY A 259 -5.93 -10.47 16.34
N ALA A 260 -5.91 -10.02 15.09
CA ALA A 260 -6.37 -10.78 13.94
C ALA A 260 -5.47 -12.00 13.68
N LEU A 261 -4.15 -11.81 13.67
CA LEU A 261 -3.17 -12.90 13.54
C LEU A 261 -3.35 -13.97 14.62
N ALA A 262 -3.66 -13.56 15.86
CA ALA A 262 -3.99 -14.49 16.93
C ALA A 262 -5.31 -15.25 16.66
N GLY A 263 -6.34 -14.54 16.20
CA GLY A 263 -7.63 -15.12 15.84
C GLY A 263 -7.54 -16.15 14.70
N ASP A 264 -6.74 -15.88 13.67
CA ASP A 264 -6.57 -16.74 12.50
C ASP A 264 -5.94 -18.10 12.83
N VAL A 265 -5.20 -18.19 13.93
CA VAL A 265 -4.66 -19.46 14.46
C VAL A 265 -5.49 -20.02 15.62
N GLY A 266 -6.66 -19.45 15.88
CA GLY A 266 -7.59 -19.89 16.93
C GLY A 266 -7.22 -19.45 18.35
N TYR A 267 -6.31 -18.49 18.52
CA TYR A 267 -5.84 -18.02 19.83
C TYR A 267 -6.67 -16.85 20.37
N LEU A 268 -7.76 -17.19 21.03
CA LEU A 268 -8.77 -16.25 21.54
C LEU A 268 -8.27 -15.21 22.58
N PRO A 269 -7.32 -15.50 23.50
CA PRO A 269 -6.92 -14.54 24.53
C PRO A 269 -6.39 -13.23 23.94
N THR A 270 -5.32 -13.28 23.15
CA THR A 270 -4.74 -12.07 22.52
C THR A 270 -5.73 -11.43 21.55
N MET A 271 -6.48 -12.21 20.77
CA MET A 271 -7.54 -11.70 19.90
C MET A 271 -8.54 -10.82 20.66
N SER A 272 -9.02 -11.30 21.82
CA SER A 272 -10.02 -10.60 22.63
C SER A 272 -9.46 -9.35 23.29
N PHE A 273 -8.26 -9.45 23.89
CA PHE A 273 -7.62 -8.30 24.54
C PHE A 273 -7.25 -7.21 23.54
N CYS A 274 -6.61 -7.55 22.43
CA CYS A 274 -6.28 -6.60 21.37
C CYS A 274 -7.54 -5.97 20.76
N GLY A 275 -8.63 -6.74 20.60
CA GLY A 275 -9.91 -6.19 20.13
C GLY A 275 -10.44 -5.05 21.00
N ARG A 276 -10.37 -5.20 22.34
CA ARG A 276 -10.71 -4.13 23.29
C ARG A 276 -9.72 -2.97 23.22
N ILE A 277 -8.43 -3.26 23.31
CA ILE A 277 -7.34 -2.26 23.38
C ILE A 277 -7.28 -1.40 22.11
N ARG A 278 -7.48 -2.00 20.93
CA ARG A 278 -7.65 -1.25 19.67
C ARG A 278 -8.76 -0.22 19.81
N GLY A 279 -9.86 -0.59 20.46
CA GLY A 279 -10.97 0.31 20.75
C GLY A 279 -10.55 1.54 21.55
N ASP A 280 -9.62 1.39 22.49
CA ASP A 280 -9.09 2.47 23.32
C ASP A 280 -8.15 3.40 22.52
N PHE A 281 -7.28 2.86 21.65
CA PHE A 281 -6.48 3.67 20.73
C PHE A 281 -7.37 4.50 19.78
N LEU A 282 -8.42 3.90 19.24
CA LEU A 282 -9.40 4.63 18.42
C LEU A 282 -10.14 5.72 19.22
N ASN A 283 -10.43 5.47 20.51
CA ASN A 283 -11.06 6.46 21.38
C ASN A 283 -10.12 7.64 21.66
N MET A 284 -8.81 7.42 21.70
CA MET A 284 -7.83 8.50 21.81
C MET A 284 -7.85 9.42 20.59
N THR A 285 -7.97 8.88 19.38
CA THR A 285 -8.18 9.71 18.17
C THR A 285 -9.47 10.54 18.28
N ALA A 286 -10.53 9.97 18.86
CA ALA A 286 -11.77 10.71 19.10
C ALA A 286 -11.62 11.85 20.12
N VAL A 287 -10.69 11.77 21.07
CA VAL A 287 -10.37 12.89 21.98
C VAL A 287 -9.83 14.10 21.20
N LEU A 288 -9.10 13.87 20.10
CA LEU A 288 -8.54 14.94 19.27
C LEU A 288 -9.59 15.62 18.38
N CYS A 289 -10.43 14.83 17.68
CA CYS A 289 -11.28 15.36 16.61
C CYS A 289 -12.74 14.89 16.64
N GLY A 290 -13.17 14.21 17.71
CA GLY A 290 -14.54 13.68 17.84
C GLY A 290 -14.85 12.46 16.96
N SER A 291 -13.87 11.95 16.19
CA SER A 291 -14.01 10.80 15.31
C SER A 291 -13.04 9.69 15.71
N ARG A 292 -13.55 8.48 15.94
CA ARG A 292 -12.72 7.31 16.26
C ARG A 292 -11.74 6.93 15.14
N PHE A 293 -12.12 7.22 13.90
CA PHE A 293 -11.29 6.98 12.71
C PHE A 293 -10.54 8.24 12.27
N GLY A 294 -10.54 9.35 13.03
CA GLY A 294 -9.78 10.54 12.64
C GLY A 294 -10.36 11.38 11.50
N ARG A 295 -11.58 11.06 11.03
CA ARG A 295 -12.27 11.84 9.98
C ARG A 295 -12.42 13.30 10.41
N GLY A 296 -12.14 14.22 9.50
CA GLY A 296 -12.16 15.65 9.79
C GLY A 296 -10.82 16.23 10.24
N LEU A 297 -9.90 15.40 10.75
CA LEU A 297 -8.69 15.90 11.42
C LEU A 297 -7.73 16.58 10.46
N VAL A 298 -7.37 15.91 9.36
CA VAL A 298 -6.37 16.42 8.42
C VAL A 298 -7.03 17.24 7.32
N ARG A 299 -6.50 18.44 7.04
CA ARG A 299 -6.95 19.29 5.93
C ARG A 299 -5.74 19.86 5.19
N PRO A 300 -5.78 20.03 3.87
CA PRO A 300 -4.74 20.76 3.16
C PRO A 300 -4.45 22.11 3.84
N GLY A 301 -3.19 22.38 4.12
CA GLY A 301 -2.72 23.57 4.86
C GLY A 301 -2.65 23.43 6.38
N GLY A 302 -3.11 22.31 6.97
CA GLY A 302 -2.97 22.05 8.41
C GLY A 302 -3.89 20.97 8.97
N THR A 303 -4.61 21.30 10.04
CA THR A 303 -5.58 20.40 10.70
C THR A 303 -6.89 21.14 10.94
N GLY A 304 -8.01 20.40 10.92
CA GLY A 304 -9.33 20.93 11.31
C GLY A 304 -9.51 21.06 12.83
N PHE A 305 -8.60 20.47 13.59
CA PHE A 305 -8.63 20.39 15.05
C PHE A 305 -7.22 20.62 15.60
N ASP A 306 -7.13 21.13 16.82
CA ASP A 306 -5.89 21.33 17.55
C ASP A 306 -5.84 20.40 18.78
N CYS A 307 -4.67 20.27 19.40
CA CYS A 307 -4.47 19.52 20.63
C CYS A 307 -4.20 20.49 21.79
N SER A 308 -5.22 20.72 22.63
CA SER A 308 -5.05 21.52 23.85
C SER A 308 -4.12 20.82 24.85
N PRO A 309 -3.46 21.56 25.77
CA PRO A 309 -2.64 20.96 26.82
C PRO A 309 -3.40 19.93 27.68
N GLY A 310 -4.70 20.13 27.91
CA GLY A 310 -5.55 19.18 28.63
C GLY A 310 -5.77 17.88 27.86
N GLN A 311 -6.01 17.96 26.55
CA GLN A 311 -6.09 16.77 25.69
C GLN A 311 -4.75 16.04 25.64
N ALA A 312 -3.63 16.75 25.46
CA ALA A 312 -2.31 16.15 25.47
C ALA A 312 -2.01 15.39 26.78
N ALA A 313 -2.35 15.98 27.93
CA ALA A 313 -2.19 15.33 29.22
C ALA A 313 -3.09 14.08 29.38
N ASP A 314 -4.33 14.12 28.89
CA ASP A 314 -5.23 12.95 28.88
C ASP A 314 -4.68 11.82 28.00
N LEU A 315 -4.21 12.14 26.79
CA LEU A 315 -3.61 11.17 25.87
C LEU A 315 -2.38 10.49 26.48
N LEU A 316 -1.47 11.26 27.08
CA LEU A 316 -0.28 10.73 27.75
C LEU A 316 -0.65 9.76 28.88
N LYS A 317 -1.61 10.15 29.74
CA LYS A 317 -2.10 9.31 30.83
C LYS A 317 -2.72 8.00 30.33
N ARG A 318 -3.46 8.05 29.22
CA ARG A 318 -4.06 6.85 28.59
C ARG A 318 -2.98 5.93 28.02
N LEU A 319 -1.97 6.48 27.35
CA LEU A 319 -0.85 5.72 26.79
C LEU A 319 -0.10 4.93 27.87
N GLU A 320 0.16 5.52 29.03
CA GLU A 320 0.84 4.83 30.14
C GLU A 320 0.09 3.55 30.58
N GLY A 321 -1.23 3.61 30.67
CA GLY A 321 -2.07 2.46 30.97
C GLY A 321 -2.07 1.43 29.83
N LEU A 322 -2.38 1.89 28.62
CA LEU A 322 -2.51 1.02 27.44
C LEU A 322 -1.21 0.32 27.06
N ARG A 323 -0.05 0.95 27.29
CA ARG A 323 1.25 0.34 27.05
C ARG A 323 1.43 -0.95 27.85
N ARG A 324 1.00 -0.96 29.12
CA ARG A 324 1.10 -2.15 29.99
C ARG A 324 0.08 -3.22 29.58
N ASP A 325 -1.17 -2.82 29.37
CA ASP A 325 -2.24 -3.74 28.95
C ASP A 325 -1.90 -4.43 27.63
N TYR A 326 -1.41 -3.66 26.66
CA TYR A 326 -1.08 -4.17 25.33
C TYR A 326 0.16 -5.05 25.34
N ALA A 327 1.20 -4.68 26.10
CA ALA A 327 2.36 -5.55 26.32
C ALA A 327 1.94 -6.90 26.91
N GLY A 328 1.09 -6.89 27.95
CA GLY A 328 0.58 -8.13 28.56
C GLY A 328 -0.23 -8.97 27.57
N ALA A 329 -1.10 -8.35 26.77
CA ALA A 329 -1.90 -9.05 25.76
C ALA A 329 -1.04 -9.72 24.68
N VAL A 330 0.03 -9.06 24.24
CA VAL A 330 0.95 -9.54 23.21
C VAL A 330 1.94 -10.56 23.76
N GLU A 331 2.36 -10.44 25.03
CA GLU A 331 3.24 -11.42 25.68
C GLU A 331 2.60 -12.81 25.80
N LEU A 332 1.27 -12.88 25.97
CA LEU A 332 0.53 -14.14 25.92
C LEU A 332 0.70 -14.88 24.58
N LEU A 333 0.76 -14.11 23.49
CA LEU A 333 0.95 -14.64 22.13
C LEU A 333 2.33 -15.30 22.00
N TRP A 334 3.38 -14.63 22.49
CA TRP A 334 4.77 -15.10 22.39
C TRP A 334 5.07 -16.31 23.27
N ASN A 335 4.38 -16.43 24.40
CA ASN A 335 4.56 -17.52 25.34
C ASN A 335 3.68 -18.75 25.05
N SER A 336 2.95 -18.76 23.93
CA SER A 336 2.05 -19.86 23.56
C SER A 336 2.70 -20.79 22.51
N PRO A 337 3.07 -22.04 22.87
CA PRO A 337 3.65 -22.97 21.90
C PRO A 337 2.74 -23.28 20.70
N SER A 338 1.41 -23.29 20.89
CA SER A 338 0.45 -23.50 19.80
C SER A 338 0.44 -22.35 18.79
N VAL A 339 0.74 -21.14 19.23
CA VAL A 339 0.88 -19.97 18.35
C VAL A 339 2.21 -20.03 17.62
N LEU A 340 3.32 -20.26 18.33
CA LEU A 340 4.65 -20.31 17.74
C LEU A 340 4.72 -21.33 16.59
N ALA A 341 4.13 -22.51 16.80
CA ALA A 341 4.05 -23.57 15.79
C ALA A 341 3.30 -23.18 14.50
N ARG A 342 2.49 -22.12 14.52
CA ARG A 342 1.72 -21.61 13.37
C ARG A 342 2.29 -20.31 12.79
N PHE A 343 3.25 -19.69 13.47
CA PHE A 343 3.83 -18.40 13.10
C PHE A 343 5.25 -18.56 12.53
N GLU A 344 6.07 -19.40 13.15
CA GLU A 344 7.46 -19.61 12.77
C GLU A 344 7.56 -20.44 11.49
N ASN A 345 8.40 -19.99 10.56
CA ASN A 345 8.64 -20.64 9.26
C ASN A 345 7.40 -20.75 8.34
N ILE A 346 6.29 -20.08 8.65
CA ILE A 346 5.07 -20.08 7.83
C ILE A 346 5.01 -18.82 6.95
N GLY A 347 4.67 -19.00 5.67
CA GLY A 347 4.48 -17.89 4.72
C GLY A 347 5.73 -17.02 4.56
N ARG A 348 6.90 -17.67 4.43
CA ARG A 348 8.20 -17.02 4.38
C ARG A 348 8.42 -16.33 3.03
N VAL A 349 8.80 -15.05 3.06
CA VAL A 349 9.26 -14.29 1.89
C VAL A 349 10.73 -13.96 2.05
N SER A 350 11.57 -14.43 1.11
CA SER A 350 13.00 -14.17 1.15
C SER A 350 13.29 -12.68 0.92
N ARG A 351 14.46 -12.19 1.38
CA ARG A 351 14.88 -10.81 1.10
C ARG A 351 15.00 -10.54 -0.40
N ALA A 352 15.45 -11.53 -1.18
CA ALA A 352 15.61 -11.40 -2.62
C ALA A 352 14.24 -11.24 -3.31
N ASP A 353 13.27 -12.08 -2.97
CA ASP A 353 11.91 -11.98 -3.53
C ASP A 353 11.23 -10.69 -3.10
N ALA A 354 11.40 -10.29 -1.84
CA ALA A 354 10.84 -9.04 -1.32
C ALA A 354 11.41 -7.80 -2.04
N LEU A 355 12.69 -7.82 -2.43
CA LEU A 355 13.31 -6.77 -3.25
C LEU A 355 12.80 -6.82 -4.70
N ALA A 356 12.76 -8.01 -5.31
CA ALA A 356 12.32 -8.18 -6.69
C ALA A 356 10.87 -7.75 -6.90
N LEU A 357 9.99 -8.02 -5.92
CA LEU A 357 8.58 -7.62 -5.92
C LEU A 357 8.35 -6.18 -5.45
N GLY A 358 9.39 -5.45 -5.05
CA GLY A 358 9.26 -4.07 -4.59
C GLY A 358 8.48 -3.90 -3.28
N LEU A 359 8.46 -4.90 -2.40
CA LEU A 359 7.66 -4.86 -1.17
C LEU A 359 8.00 -3.64 -0.29
N VAL A 360 6.99 -3.14 0.43
CA VAL A 360 7.09 -1.99 1.35
C VAL A 360 6.48 -2.28 2.72
N GLY A 361 6.69 -1.37 3.67
CA GLY A 361 6.06 -1.42 5.00
C GLY A 361 6.47 -2.63 5.84
N PRO A 362 5.58 -3.14 6.71
CA PRO A 362 5.90 -4.24 7.61
C PRO A 362 6.36 -5.52 6.90
N ALA A 363 5.88 -5.80 5.69
CA ALA A 363 6.29 -6.97 4.92
C ALA A 363 7.76 -6.87 4.49
N ALA A 364 8.19 -5.72 3.97
CA ALA A 364 9.58 -5.49 3.59
C ALA A 364 10.53 -5.58 4.81
N ARG A 365 10.15 -4.93 5.92
CA ARG A 365 10.94 -4.94 7.17
C ARG A 365 11.01 -6.33 7.81
N ALA A 366 9.96 -7.14 7.68
CA ALA A 366 9.95 -8.53 8.08
C ALA A 366 10.78 -9.44 7.16
N SER A 367 11.21 -8.96 5.99
CA SER A 367 12.20 -9.64 5.13
C SER A 367 13.60 -9.02 5.26
N GLY A 368 13.83 -8.18 6.28
CA GLY A 368 15.13 -7.56 6.54
C GLY A 368 15.49 -6.40 5.60
N ILE A 369 14.49 -5.76 4.98
CA ILE A 369 14.69 -4.57 4.16
C ILE A 369 14.44 -3.34 5.03
N GLU A 370 15.48 -2.51 5.19
CA GLU A 370 15.41 -1.21 5.85
C GLU A 370 14.74 -0.20 4.91
N ARG A 371 13.42 -0.08 5.04
CA ARG A 371 12.60 0.81 4.20
C ARG A 371 11.43 1.37 5.01
N ASP A 372 11.38 2.69 5.11
CA ASP A 372 10.28 3.42 5.72
C ASP A 372 10.26 4.85 5.19
N VAL A 373 9.13 5.28 4.65
CA VAL A 373 8.97 6.62 4.07
C VAL A 373 9.25 7.73 5.10
N ARG A 374 9.04 7.49 6.39
CA ARG A 374 9.32 8.46 7.46
C ARG A 374 10.83 8.69 7.66
N HIS A 375 11.67 7.78 7.16
CA HIS A 375 13.13 7.88 7.20
C HIS A 375 13.71 8.20 5.83
N ASP A 376 13.29 7.46 4.81
CA ASP A 376 13.84 7.53 3.46
C ASP A 376 13.42 8.81 2.74
N HIS A 377 12.17 9.25 2.96
CA HIS A 377 11.58 10.45 2.35
C HIS A 377 10.76 11.23 3.40
N PRO A 378 11.42 11.73 4.46
CA PRO A 378 10.74 12.23 5.65
C PRO A 378 9.85 13.45 5.34
N PHE A 379 8.72 13.52 6.02
CA PHE A 379 7.72 14.58 5.87
C PHE A 379 7.19 15.02 7.24
N GLY A 380 6.64 16.22 7.32
CA GLY A 380 6.10 16.78 8.56
C GLY A 380 7.11 16.72 9.71
N LEU A 381 6.63 16.32 10.89
CA LEU A 381 7.44 16.14 12.09
C LEU A 381 8.51 15.06 11.94
N TYR A 382 8.33 14.07 11.05
CA TYR A 382 9.32 13.01 10.84
C TYR A 382 10.64 13.51 10.21
N ARG A 383 10.69 14.76 9.73
CA ARG A 383 11.95 15.41 9.32
C ARG A 383 12.89 15.65 10.50
N THR A 384 12.35 15.83 11.70
CA THR A 384 13.13 16.14 12.92
C THR A 384 12.97 15.10 14.02
N SER A 385 11.93 14.27 13.96
CA SER A 385 11.64 13.25 14.97
C SER A 385 11.31 11.92 14.28
N GLN A 386 12.35 11.13 14.04
CA GLN A 386 12.22 9.81 13.44
C GLN A 386 12.06 8.75 14.54
N ALA A 387 10.99 7.95 14.45
CA ALA A 387 10.81 6.77 15.30
C ALA A 387 11.86 5.71 14.98
N SER A 388 11.97 4.65 15.78
CA SER A 388 12.82 3.52 15.40
C SER A 388 12.20 2.76 14.22
N MET A 389 13.04 2.26 13.30
CA MET A 389 12.64 1.42 12.17
C MET A 389 13.01 -0.03 12.44
N PRO A 390 12.15 -0.81 13.12
CA PRO A 390 12.47 -2.20 13.45
C PRO A 390 12.45 -3.09 12.22
N THR A 391 13.50 -3.89 12.03
CA THR A 391 13.55 -4.99 11.06
C THR A 391 13.60 -6.34 11.77
N GLN A 392 13.15 -7.39 11.09
CA GLN A 392 13.19 -8.76 11.60
C GLN A 392 13.39 -9.72 10.43
N PRO A 393 14.62 -10.20 10.13
CA PRO A 393 14.95 -10.85 8.85
C PRO A 393 14.45 -12.31 8.67
N GLY A 394 13.28 -12.66 9.23
CA GLY A 394 12.72 -14.02 9.14
C GLY A 394 11.93 -14.28 7.86
N GLY A 395 11.18 -13.27 7.41
CA GLY A 395 10.28 -13.32 6.26
C GLY A 395 8.93 -14.00 6.53
N ASP A 396 8.75 -14.60 7.69
CA ASP A 396 7.58 -15.40 8.08
C ASP A 396 6.52 -14.58 8.84
N VAL A 397 5.45 -15.25 9.26
CA VAL A 397 4.37 -14.62 10.04
C VAL A 397 4.90 -14.11 11.38
N MET A 398 5.78 -14.86 12.05
CA MET A 398 6.44 -14.41 13.29
C MET A 398 7.17 -13.07 13.09
N ALA A 399 7.99 -12.96 12.04
CA ALA A 399 8.71 -11.72 11.73
C ALA A 399 7.77 -10.54 11.50
N ARG A 400 6.68 -10.74 10.74
CA ARG A 400 5.66 -9.72 10.49
C ARG A 400 4.92 -9.29 11.76
N ALA A 401 4.69 -10.21 12.69
CA ALA A 401 4.05 -9.92 13.97
C ALA A 401 5.00 -9.14 14.91
N LEU A 402 6.28 -9.54 14.99
CA LEU A 402 7.29 -8.84 15.76
C LEU A 402 7.57 -7.41 15.26
N VAL A 403 7.59 -7.19 13.94
CA VAL A 403 7.74 -5.84 13.37
C VAL A 403 6.59 -4.95 13.83
N ARG A 404 5.33 -5.40 13.71
CA ARG A 404 4.15 -4.64 14.16
C ARG A 404 4.17 -4.33 15.65
N TRP A 405 4.59 -5.30 16.46
CA TRP A 405 4.76 -5.11 17.90
C TRP A 405 5.81 -4.03 18.20
N ARG A 406 6.99 -4.13 17.59
CA ARG A 406 8.08 -3.15 17.80
C ARG A 406 7.73 -1.76 17.26
N GLU A 407 7.03 -1.69 16.12
CA GLU A 407 6.52 -0.41 15.61
C GLU A 407 5.50 0.20 16.57
N SER A 408 4.62 -0.62 17.17
CA SER A 408 3.70 -0.12 18.20
C SER A 408 4.45 0.45 19.40
N LEU A 409 5.52 -0.20 19.86
CA LEU A 409 6.36 0.32 20.95
C LEU A 409 7.09 1.61 20.58
N ALA A 410 7.41 1.81 19.29
CA ALA A 410 8.05 3.02 18.80
C ALA A 410 7.05 4.18 18.62
N SER A 411 5.78 3.87 18.35
CA SER A 411 4.68 4.84 18.24
C SER A 411 4.21 5.38 19.60
N MET A 412 4.34 4.59 20.68
CA MET A 412 4.01 5.00 22.06
C MET A 412 5.16 5.75 22.72
#